data_AF-A0A0D0CXX4-F1
#
_entry.id   AF-A0A0D0CXX4-F1
#
_cell.length_a   1.000
_cell.length_b   1.000
_cell.length_c   1.000
_cell.angle_alpha   90.00
_cell.angle_beta   90.00
_cell.angle_gamma   90.00
#
_symmetry.space_group_name_H-M   'P 1'
#
loop_
_entity.id
_entity.type
_entity.pdbx_description
1 polymer ?
#
loop_
_entity_poly.entity_id
_entity_poly.type
_entity_poly.pdbx_seq_one_letter_code
_entity_poly.pdbx_strand_id
1 'polypeptide(L)' 'MDRLVEWCQQNPSAHLQLFSDSTQGAKEEGRHKEQAHQTKNTYYVQLAQAIFAEDKNPEFCAYSKSAPATFSAVIC' A
#
# COMPACT_ATOMS: atom_id res chain seq x y z
N MET A 1 16.04 -2.37 0.98
CA MET A 1 15.39 -1.04 1.05
C MET A 1 15.10 -0.48 -0.35
N ASP A 2 15.76 -0.96 -1.41
CA ASP A 2 15.62 -0.41 -2.76
C ASP A 2 14.28 -0.69 -3.46
N ARG A 3 13.63 -1.82 -3.15
CA ARG A 3 12.36 -2.20 -3.81
C ARG A 3 11.18 -1.31 -3.48
N LEU A 4 11.10 -0.80 -2.26
CA LEU A 4 10.05 0.16 -1.87
C LEU A 4 10.19 1.45 -2.69
N VAL A 5 11.42 1.96 -2.82
CA VAL A 5 11.72 3.18 -3.57
C VAL A 5 11.46 2.97 -5.06
N GLU A 6 11.91 1.84 -5.62
CA GLU A 6 11.67 1.48 -7.01
C GLU A 6 10.17 1.33 -7.32
N TRP A 7 9.42 0.66 -6.45
CA TRP A 7 7.97 0.53 -6.61
C TRP A 7 7.25 1.88 -6.52
N CYS A 8 7.65 2.76 -5.60
CA CYS A 8 7.10 4.12 -5.49
C CYS A 8 7.40 4.96 -6.74
N GLN A 9 8.57 4.80 -7.37
CA GLN A 9 8.91 5.47 -8.63
C GLN A 9 8.07 4.94 -9.81
N GLN A 10 7.79 3.63 -9.84
CA GLN A 10 6.95 3.01 -10.87
C GLN A 10 5.45 3.26 -10.66
N ASN A 11 5.02 3.54 -9.43
CA ASN A 11 3.62 3.73 -9.05
C ASN A 11 3.40 5.09 -8.35
N PRO A 12 3.58 6.21 -9.06
CA PRO A 12 3.49 7.55 -8.46
C PRO A 12 2.10 7.87 -7.91
N SER A 13 1.03 7.35 -8.53
CA SER A 13 -0.35 7.51 -8.05
C SER A 13 -0.58 6.76 -6.73
N ALA A 14 -0.07 5.54 -6.61
CA ALA A 14 -0.15 4.75 -5.38
C ALA A 14 0.72 5.34 -4.27
N HIS A 15 1.91 5.85 -4.61
CA HIS A 15 2.77 6.58 -3.68
C HIS A 15 2.07 7.82 -3.11
N LEU A 16 1.41 8.62 -3.95
CA LEU A 16 0.59 9.75 -3.48
C LEU A 16 -0.57 9.27 -2.61
N GLN A 17 -1.27 8.19 -2.95
CA GLN A 17 -2.38 7.69 -2.14
C GLN A 17 -1.95 7.13 -0.77
N LEU A 18 -0.77 6.49 -0.70
CA LEU A 18 -0.24 5.85 0.51
C LEU A 18 0.43 6.85 1.46
N PHE A 19 1.20 7.80 0.90
CA PHE A 19 2.09 8.66 1.68
C PHE A 19 1.70 10.15 1.64
N SER A 20 0.73 10.55 0.81
CA SER A 20 0.16 11.90 0.91
C SER A 20 -0.77 11.94 2.12
N ASP A 21 -0.22 12.44 3.22
CA ASP A 21 -0.97 12.93 4.38
C ASP A 21 -1.00 14.47 4.40
N SER A 22 -0.79 15.10 3.23
CA SER A 22 -0.85 16.56 3.16
C SER A 22 -2.29 17.00 3.38
N THR A 23 -2.51 17.69 4.50
CA THR A 23 -3.72 18.44 4.89
C THR A 23 -4.33 19.29 3.76
N GLN A 24 -3.56 19.57 2.70
CA GLN A 24 -4.00 20.31 1.52
C GLN A 24 -4.77 19.44 0.52
N GLY A 25 -4.29 18.21 0.22
CA GLY A 25 -4.97 17.29 -0.70
C GLY A 25 -6.28 16.71 -0.15
N ALA A 26 -6.36 16.53 1.18
CA ALA A 26 -7.59 16.09 1.83
C ALA A 26 -8.73 17.14 1.77
N LYS A 27 -8.39 18.43 1.62
CA LYS A 27 -9.35 19.53 1.50
C LYS A 27 -9.82 19.76 0.07
N GLU A 28 -8.94 19.59 -0.92
CA GLU A 28 -9.28 19.81 -2.33
C GLU A 28 -10.13 18.68 -2.94
N GLU A 29 -10.00 17.45 -2.46
CA GLU A 29 -10.61 16.29 -3.11
C GLU A 29 -11.96 15.85 -2.51
N GLY A 30 -12.48 16.55 -1.50
CA GLY A 30 -13.77 16.19 -0.87
C GLY A 30 -13.84 14.72 -0.40
N ARG A 31 -12.68 14.11 -0.12
CA ARG A 31 -12.56 12.68 0.18
C ARG A 31 -13.23 12.38 1.50
N HIS A 32 -14.44 11.81 1.44
CA HIS A 32 -15.05 11.16 2.58
C HIS A 32 -14.06 10.14 3.15
N LYS A 33 -13.73 10.29 4.45
CA LYS A 33 -12.72 9.49 5.18
C LYS A 33 -12.84 7.98 4.97
N GLU A 34 -14.04 7.47 4.72
CA GLU A 34 -14.33 6.03 4.56
C GLU A 34 -13.91 5.48 3.19
N GLN A 35 -14.08 6.25 2.11
CA GLN A 35 -13.64 5.83 0.77
C GLN A 35 -12.11 5.84 0.66
N ALA A 36 -11.45 6.80 1.32
CA ALA A 36 -10.00 6.84 1.41
C ALA A 36 -9.43 5.59 2.12
N HIS A 37 -10.11 5.06 3.14
CA HIS A 37 -9.68 3.85 3.85
C HIS A 37 -9.75 2.60 2.97
N GLN A 38 -10.87 2.35 2.26
CA GLN A 38 -10.98 1.20 1.37
C GLN A 38 -9.97 1.26 0.21
N THR A 39 -9.73 2.47 -0.32
CA THR A 39 -8.77 2.66 -1.40
C THR A 39 -7.33 2.43 -0.91
N LYS A 40 -6.97 2.96 0.26
CA LYS A 40 -5.65 2.75 0.88
C LYS A 40 -5.36 1.28 1.18
N ASN A 41 -6.35 0.53 1.66
CA ASN A 41 -6.23 -0.90 1.91
C ASN A 41 -5.77 -1.67 0.66
N THR A 42 -6.33 -1.36 -0.50
CA THR A 42 -5.93 -1.99 -1.77
C THR A 42 -4.47 -1.68 -2.11
N TYR A 43 -4.01 -0.45 -1.86
CA TYR A 43 -2.63 -0.08 -2.10
C TYR A 43 -1.64 -0.74 -1.13
N TYR A 44 -2.02 -0.95 0.14
CA TYR A 44 -1.16 -1.68 1.08
C TYR A 44 -0.97 -3.15 0.66
N VAL A 45 -2.03 -3.79 0.14
CA VAL A 45 -1.93 -5.15 -0.39
C VAL A 45 -1.00 -5.20 -1.61
N GLN A 46 -1.18 -4.28 -2.57
CA GLN A 46 -0.32 -4.21 -3.75
C GLN A 46 1.14 -3.94 -3.39
N LEU A 47 1.38 -3.04 -2.43
CA LEU A 47 2.71 -2.72 -1.94
C LEU A 47 3.37 -3.96 -1.29
N ALA A 48 2.65 -4.64 -0.41
CA ALA A 48 3.16 -5.84 0.26
C ALA A 48 3.48 -6.95 -0.76
N GLN A 49 2.62 -7.17 -1.74
CA GLN A 49 2.89 -8.13 -2.81
C GLN A 49 4.14 -7.74 -3.61
N ALA A 50 4.29 -6.48 -4.01
CA ALA A 50 5.45 -6.05 -4.79
C ALA A 50 6.78 -6.15 -4.02
N ILE A 51 6.76 -5.86 -2.71
CA ILE A 51 7.96 -5.95 -1.88
C ILE A 51 8.32 -7.41 -1.58
N PHE A 52 7.33 -8.20 -1.17
CA PHE A 52 7.55 -9.53 -0.61
C PHE A 52 7.51 -10.67 -1.64
N ALA A 53 6.93 -10.48 -2.84
CA ALA A 53 6.80 -11.54 -3.84
C ALA A 53 8.16 -12.10 -4.31
N GLU A 54 9.22 -11.32 -4.20
CA GLU A 54 10.58 -11.73 -4.55
C GLU A 54 11.54 -11.63 -3.36
N ASP A 55 11.03 -11.58 -2.12
CA ASP A 55 11.86 -11.51 -0.93
C ASP A 55 12.80 -12.73 -0.85
N LYS A 56 13.98 -12.54 -0.26
CA LYS A 56 14.92 -13.63 -0.04
C LYS A 56 14.40 -14.63 0.99
N ASN A 57 13.49 -14.19 1.87
CA ASN A 57 12.80 -15.08 2.77
C ASN A 57 11.60 -15.75 2.06
N PRO A 58 11.63 -17.08 1.86
CA PRO A 58 10.54 -17.80 1.22
C PRO A 58 9.23 -17.73 2.02
N GLU A 59 9.29 -17.51 3.35
CA GLU A 59 8.10 -17.36 4.18
C GLU A 59 7.36 -16.07 3.87
N PHE A 60 8.06 -14.95 3.67
CA PHE A 60 7.43 -13.68 3.27
C PHE A 60 6.88 -13.74 1.83
N CYS A 61 7.57 -14.45 0.94
CA CYS A 61 7.08 -14.73 -0.41
C CYS A 61 5.79 -15.56 -0.38
N ALA A 62 5.75 -16.62 0.44
CA ALA A 62 4.55 -17.45 0.60
C ALA A 62 3.41 -16.67 1.27
N TYR A 63 3.72 -15.89 2.30
CA TYR A 63 2.76 -15.12 3.06
C TYR A 63 2.09 -14.01 2.25
N SER A 64 2.86 -13.28 1.43
CA SER A 64 2.33 -12.26 0.53
C SER A 64 1.40 -12.81 -0.56
N LYS A 65 1.56 -14.08 -0.93
CA LYS A 65 0.71 -14.77 -1.91
C LYS A 65 -0.49 -15.46 -1.29
N SER A 66 -0.35 -16.03 -0.08
CA SER A 66 -1.39 -16.84 0.56
C SER A 66 -2.42 -16.03 1.34
N ALA A 67 -2.01 -14.91 1.95
CA ALA A 67 -2.88 -14.08 2.77
C ALA A 67 -2.70 -12.57 2.48
N PRO A 68 -2.88 -12.12 1.23
CA PRO A 68 -2.68 -10.71 0.86
C PRO A 68 -3.60 -9.75 1.61
N ALA A 69 -4.80 -10.20 1.99
CA ALA A 69 -5.76 -9.38 2.75
C ALA A 69 -5.26 -9.00 4.16
N THR A 70 -4.28 -9.71 4.73
CA THR A 70 -3.72 -9.38 6.04
C THR A 70 -2.99 -8.04 6.05
N PHE A 71 -2.46 -7.60 4.90
CA PHE A 71 -1.83 -6.28 4.75
C PHE A 71 -2.82 -5.12 4.66
N SER A 72 -4.12 -5.42 4.56
CA SER A 72 -5.22 -4.45 4.64
C SER A 72 -6.05 -4.57 5.92
N ALA A 73 -5.72 -5.52 6.79
CA ALA A 73 -6.46 -5.71 8.03
C ALA A 73 -6.21 -4.50 8.93
N VAL A 74 -7.30 -3.81 9.28
CA VAL A 74 -7.28 -2.75 10.30
C VAL A 74 -6.76 -3.39 11.58
N ILE A 75 -5.66 -2.87 12.11
CA ILE A 75 -5.29 -3.11 13.51
C ILE A 75 -6.36 -2.35 14.31
N CYS A 76 -7.40 -3.08 14.72
CA CYS A 76 -8.34 -2.59 15.72
C CYS A 76 -7.66 -2.49 17.09
#